data_AF-R9KPZ3-F1
#
_entry.id   AF-R9KPZ3-F1
#
_cell.length_a   1.000
_cell.length_b   1.000
_cell.length_c   1.000
_cell.angle_alpha   90.00
_cell.angle_beta   90.00
_cell.angle_gamma   90.00
#
_symmetry.space_group_name_H-M   'P 1'
#
loop_
_entity.id
_entity.type
_entity.pdbx_description
1 polymer ?
#
loop_
_entity_poly.entity_id
_entity_poly.type
_entity_poly.pdbx_seq_one_letter_code
_entity_poly.pdbx_strand_id
1 'polypeptide(L)'
;MHSLLRKTKSGSNGLVYPFRQERKVLHEKSIINGKLYDTEKAEFLCPFKDGRILLKTKKGNYFSCVQDIRSVNKEKMDEIIEAVTISHYDLREETKEEVKGYMGIHELDLYIKMFGEAEEA
;
A
#
# COMPACT_ATOMS: atom_id res chain seq x y z
N MET A 1 -21.46 -1.15 26.10
CA MET A 1 -20.10 -1.65 26.40
C MET A 1 -19.61 -2.44 25.20
N HIS A 2 -18.74 -1.88 24.36
CA HIS A 2 -18.08 -2.67 23.31
C HIS A 2 -16.99 -3.51 23.98
N SER A 3 -17.24 -4.81 24.10
CA SER A 3 -16.21 -5.79 24.46
C SER A 3 -15.14 -5.76 23.37
N LEU A 4 -13.96 -5.22 23.69
CA LEU A 4 -12.77 -5.40 22.87
C LEU A 4 -12.39 -6.88 22.96
N LEU A 5 -12.93 -7.70 22.06
CA LEU A 5 -12.51 -9.09 21.88
C LEU A 5 -10.98 -9.11 21.72
N ARG A 6 -10.29 -9.64 22.72
CA ARG A 6 -8.84 -9.88 22.63
C ARG A 6 -8.64 -10.87 21.49
N LYS A 7 -7.89 -10.45 20.46
CA LYS A 7 -7.50 -11.35 19.38
C LYS A 7 -6.57 -12.42 19.96
N THR A 8 -6.76 -13.67 19.53
CA THR A 8 -5.93 -14.80 19.94
C THR A 8 -5.46 -15.58 18.71
N LYS A 9 -4.35 -16.32 18.85
CA LYS A 9 -3.77 -17.15 17.78
C LYS A 9 -3.20 -18.42 18.42
N SER A 10 -3.29 -19.54 17.72
CA SER A 10 -2.68 -20.81 18.17
C SER A 10 -1.18 -20.76 17.93
N GLY A 11 -0.39 -21.08 18.96
CA GLY A 11 1.04 -21.25 18.86
C GLY A 11 1.41 -22.60 18.25
N SER A 12 2.69 -22.76 17.93
CA SER A 12 3.28 -23.99 17.40
C SER A 12 3.07 -25.22 18.30
N ASN A 13 2.86 -25.00 19.60
CA ASN A 13 2.55 -26.03 20.60
C ASN A 13 1.05 -26.35 20.75
N GLY A 14 0.19 -25.76 19.93
CA GLY A 14 -1.27 -25.97 19.97
C GLY A 14 -2.02 -25.19 21.06
N LEU A 15 -1.32 -24.46 21.93
CA LEU A 15 -1.95 -23.57 22.92
C LEU A 15 -2.37 -22.25 22.29
N VAL A 16 -3.41 -21.64 22.84
CA VAL A 16 -3.97 -20.36 22.35
C VAL A 16 -3.41 -19.21 23.20
N TYR A 17 -2.80 -18.25 22.52
CA TYR A 17 -2.19 -17.08 23.16
C TYR A 17 -2.88 -15.78 22.74
N PRO A 18 -2.85 -14.75 23.59
CA PRO A 18 -3.08 -13.37 23.17
C PRO A 18 -2.25 -13.05 21.92
N PHE A 19 -2.90 -12.40 20.95
CA PHE A 19 -2.31 -12.05 19.67
C PHE A 19 -2.32 -10.54 19.48
N ARG A 20 -1.16 -10.00 19.10
CA ARG A 20 -1.06 -8.62 18.62
C ARG A 20 -0.28 -8.57 17.31
N GLN A 21 -0.65 -7.60 16.48
CA GLN A 21 0.04 -7.33 15.24
C GLN A 21 0.74 -5.98 15.35
N GLU A 22 2.05 -5.98 15.11
CA GLU A 22 2.85 -4.76 15.04
C GLU A 22 3.14 -4.48 13.56
N ARG A 23 2.74 -3.30 13.08
CA ARG A 23 2.95 -2.89 11.69
C ARG A 23 4.03 -1.83 11.62
N LYS A 24 5.04 -2.07 10.80
CA LYS A 24 6.07 -1.10 10.44
C LYS A 24 6.00 -0.84 8.94
N VAL A 25 5.91 0.41 8.55
CA VAL A 25 5.99 0.81 7.14
C VAL A 25 7.34 1.44 6.89
N LEU A 26 8.06 0.94 5.88
CA LEU A 26 9.28 1.53 5.37
C LEU A 26 8.91 2.33 4.13
N HIS A 27 9.02 3.65 4.26
CA HIS A 27 8.78 4.59 3.19
C HIS A 27 10.04 4.84 2.38
N GLU A 28 9.86 5.16 1.10
CA GLU A 28 10.94 5.46 0.16
C GLU A 28 10.78 6.89 -0.32
N LYS A 29 11.92 7.54 -0.56
CA LYS A 29 11.95 8.93 -0.97
C LYS A 29 13.08 9.19 -1.95
N SER A 30 12.74 9.70 -3.12
CA SER A 30 13.72 10.00 -4.17
C SER A 30 13.41 11.28 -4.93
N ILE A 31 14.41 11.81 -5.61
CA ILE A 31 14.25 12.86 -6.61
C ILE A 31 14.35 12.21 -7.99
N ILE A 32 13.32 12.34 -8.81
CA ILE A 32 13.26 11.84 -10.19
C ILE A 32 12.89 13.02 -11.07
N ASN A 33 13.67 13.29 -12.12
CA ASN A 33 13.44 14.41 -13.04
C ASN A 33 13.21 15.77 -12.34
N GLY A 34 13.96 16.02 -11.25
CA GLY A 34 13.86 17.25 -10.47
C GLY A 34 12.63 17.36 -9.56
N LYS A 35 11.80 16.32 -9.47
CA LYS A 35 10.61 16.27 -8.60
C LYS A 35 10.83 15.33 -7.43
N LEU A 36 10.34 15.72 -6.25
CA LEU A 36 10.41 14.91 -5.04
C LEU A 36 9.23 13.93 -4.96
N TYR A 37 9.54 12.65 -4.83
CA TYR A 37 8.58 11.57 -4.62
C TYR A 37 8.82 10.96 -3.24
N ASP A 38 7.76 10.85 -2.45
CA ASP A 38 7.81 10.49 -1.03
C ASP A 38 6.59 9.61 -0.71
N THR A 39 6.80 8.32 -0.48
CA THR A 39 5.69 7.38 -0.26
C THR A 39 5.00 7.56 1.09
N GLU A 40 5.59 8.30 2.03
CA GLU A 40 4.95 8.64 3.32
C GLU A 40 3.85 9.69 3.12
N LYS A 41 4.06 10.60 2.17
CA LYS A 41 3.20 11.78 1.96
C LYS A 41 2.25 11.65 0.77
N ALA A 42 2.40 10.61 -0.03
CA ALA A 42 1.61 10.37 -1.22
C ALA A 42 0.30 9.64 -0.90
N GLU A 43 -0.69 9.88 -1.75
CA GLU A 43 -1.97 9.18 -1.73
C GLU A 43 -1.88 7.90 -2.57
N PHE A 44 -2.24 6.76 -2.00
CA PHE A 44 -2.44 5.53 -2.75
C PHE A 44 -3.71 5.65 -3.59
N LEU A 45 -3.59 5.29 -4.88
CA LEU A 45 -4.71 5.31 -5.80
C LEU A 45 -5.25 3.90 -6.05
N CYS A 46 -4.43 3.01 -6.62
CA CYS A 46 -4.81 1.66 -6.99
C CYS A 46 -3.58 0.75 -7.18
N PRO A 47 -3.77 -0.58 -7.24
CA PRO A 47 -2.80 -1.48 -7.84
C PRO A 47 -2.51 -1.07 -9.29
N PHE A 48 -1.27 -1.27 -9.73
CA PHE A 48 -0.77 -0.80 -11.01
C PHE A 48 -0.01 -1.89 -11.76
N LYS A 49 0.34 -1.61 -13.01
CA LYS A 49 1.07 -2.54 -13.89
C LYS A 49 2.30 -3.15 -13.20
N ASP A 50 2.59 -4.41 -13.55
CA ASP A 50 3.75 -5.16 -13.06
C ASP A 50 3.81 -5.37 -11.54
N GLY A 51 2.64 -5.50 -10.89
CA GLY A 51 2.55 -5.73 -9.44
C GLY A 51 2.95 -4.53 -8.60
N ARG A 52 2.93 -3.34 -9.19
CA ARG A 52 3.27 -2.08 -8.53
C ARG A 52 2.02 -1.45 -7.92
N ILE A 53 2.20 -0.40 -7.15
CA ILE A 53 1.11 0.46 -6.69
C ILE A 53 1.26 1.85 -7.29
N LEU A 54 0.15 2.48 -7.62
CA LEU A 54 0.11 3.84 -8.12
C LEU A 54 -0.16 4.83 -6.99
N LEU A 55 0.67 5.88 -6.94
CA LEU A 55 0.66 6.91 -5.92
C LEU A 55 0.55 8.30 -6.56
N LYS A 56 -0.08 9.22 -5.85
CA LYS A 56 -0.20 10.63 -6.23
C LYS A 56 0.41 11.53 -5.17
N THR A 57 1.31 12.40 -5.59
CA THR A 57 1.85 13.46 -4.73
C THR A 57 0.79 14.53 -4.47
N LYS A 58 0.92 15.30 -3.37
CA LYS A 58 0.05 16.46 -3.11
C LYS A 58 0.05 17.51 -4.24
N LYS A 59 1.12 17.58 -5.02
CA LYS A 59 1.25 18.48 -6.18
C LYS A 59 0.65 17.90 -7.48
N GLY A 60 0.04 16.71 -7.42
CA GLY A 60 -0.65 16.10 -8.55
C GLY A 60 0.23 15.25 -9.48
N ASN A 61 1.53 15.09 -9.20
CA ASN A 61 2.40 14.19 -9.95
C ASN A 61 2.10 12.73 -9.58
N TYR A 62 2.10 11.86 -10.58
CA TYR A 62 1.91 10.41 -10.43
C TYR A 62 3.25 9.70 -10.42
N PHE A 63 3.32 8.62 -9.64
CA PHE A 63 4.47 7.74 -9.59
C PHE A 63 4.03 6.36 -9.10
N SER A 64 4.79 5.33 -9.47
CA SER A 64 4.55 3.97 -9.03
C SER A 64 5.74 3.44 -8.22
N CYS A 65 5.48 2.47 -7.35
CA CYS A 65 6.52 1.75 -6.62
C CYS A 65 6.14 0.29 -6.39
N VAL A 66 7.14 -0.53 -6.06
CA VAL A 66 6.88 -1.90 -5.59
C VAL A 66 6.53 -1.86 -4.11
N GLN A 67 5.51 -2.63 -3.72
CA GLN A 67 5.16 -2.86 -2.31
C GLN A 67 5.44 -4.32 -1.95
N ASP A 68 6.38 -4.54 -1.03
CA ASP A 68 6.67 -5.87 -0.47
C ASP A 68 6.16 -5.96 0.98
N ILE A 69 5.41 -7.01 1.28
CA ILE A 69 4.82 -7.25 2.60
C ILE A 69 5.44 -8.52 3.18
N ARG A 70 6.17 -8.37 4.29
CA ARG A 70 6.76 -9.49 5.03
C ARG A 70 6.16 -9.58 6.40
N SER A 71 5.76 -10.77 6.81
CA SER A 71 5.31 -11.05 8.18
C SER A 71 6.21 -12.08 8.85
N VAL A 72 6.51 -11.84 10.11
CA VAL A 72 7.26 -12.77 10.97
C VAL A 72 6.50 -12.92 12.28
N ASN A 73 6.16 -14.15 12.64
CA ASN A 73 5.59 -14.45 13.95
C ASN A 73 6.73 -14.62 14.97
N LYS A 74 6.59 -13.97 16.12
CA LYS A 74 7.43 -14.15 17.30
C LYS A 74 6.55 -14.69 18.41
N GLU A 75 6.74 -15.96 18.73
CA GLU A 75 6.11 -16.58 19.89
C GLU A 75 6.91 -16.21 21.14
N LYS A 76 6.26 -15.56 22.10
CA LYS A 76 6.77 -15.37 23.47
C LYS A 76 6.05 -16.33 24.41
N MET A 77 6.50 -16.39 25.66
CA MET A 77 5.92 -17.28 26.66
C MET A 77 4.41 -17.01 26.91
N ASP A 78 3.96 -15.77 26.71
CA ASP A 78 2.63 -15.28 27.06
C ASP A 78 1.84 -14.62 25.91
N GLU A 79 2.48 -14.35 24.76
CA GLU A 79 1.85 -13.70 23.61
C GLU A 79 2.46 -14.14 22.28
N ILE A 80 1.67 -14.04 21.20
CA ILE A 80 2.16 -14.13 19.82
C ILE A 80 2.15 -12.73 19.22
N ILE A 81 3.32 -12.26 18.80
CA ILE A 81 3.47 -11.00 18.07
C ILE A 81 3.71 -11.32 16.60
N GLU A 82 2.83 -10.84 15.73
CA GLU A 82 3.11 -10.82 14.29
C GLU A 82 3.66 -9.45 13.91
N ALA A 83 4.97 -9.41 13.60
CA ALA A 83 5.62 -8.23 13.08
C ALA A 83 5.45 -8.20 11.56
N VAL A 84 4.67 -7.25 11.05
CA VAL A 84 4.47 -7.02 9.62
C VAL A 84 5.25 -5.80 9.18
N THR A 85 6.15 -6.00 8.23
CA THR A 85 6.90 -4.93 7.57
C THR A 85 6.37 -4.74 6.15
N ILE A 86 5.94 -3.53 5.84
CA ILE A 86 5.50 -3.11 4.50
C ILE A 86 6.59 -2.20 3.94
N SER A 87 7.24 -2.60 2.86
CA SER A 87 8.35 -1.84 2.26
C SER A 87 7.96 -1.31 0.90
N HIS A 88 8.26 -0.03 0.66
CA HIS A 88 8.16 0.58 -0.65
C HIS A 88 9.55 0.76 -1.22
N TYR A 89 9.74 0.53 -2.53
CA TYR A 89 11.02 0.74 -3.21
C TYR A 89 10.85 0.84 -4.73
N ASP A 90 11.95 1.12 -5.44
CA ASP A 90 12.00 1.25 -6.91
C ASP A 90 10.99 2.28 -7.42
N LEU A 91 11.11 3.55 -7.02
CA LEU A 91 10.19 4.62 -7.44
C LEU A 91 10.33 4.93 -8.94
N ARG A 92 9.20 5.08 -9.64
CA ARG A 92 9.14 5.47 -11.06
C ARG A 92 8.12 6.56 -11.28
N GLU A 93 8.49 7.62 -12.00
CA GLU A 93 7.51 8.62 -12.46
C GLU A 93 6.59 7.99 -13.50
N GLU A 94 5.29 8.30 -13.43
CA GLU A 94 4.30 7.86 -14.41
C GLU A 94 3.65 9.09 -15.05
N THR A 95 3.45 9.05 -16.37
CA THR A 95 2.78 10.14 -17.07
C THR A 95 1.28 10.13 -16.81
N LYS A 96 0.63 11.27 -16.99
CA LYS A 96 -0.82 11.38 -16.82
C LYS A 96 -1.56 10.51 -17.85
N GLU A 97 -1.01 10.42 -19.05
CA GLU A 97 -1.54 9.66 -20.18
C GLU A 97 -1.50 8.16 -19.91
N GLU A 98 -0.39 7.64 -19.37
CA GLU A 98 -0.27 6.24 -18.95
C GLU A 98 -1.25 5.90 -17.82
N VAL A 99 -1.35 6.77 -16.82
CA VAL A 99 -2.30 6.58 -15.71
C VAL A 99 -3.73 6.56 -16.21
N LYS A 100 -4.10 7.51 -17.07
CA LYS A 100 -5.44 7.54 -17.70
C LYS A 100 -5.73 6.27 -18.48
N GLY A 101 -4.80 5.84 -19.33
CA GLY A 101 -4.96 4.63 -20.13
C GLY A 101 -5.15 3.39 -19.26
N TYR A 102 -4.33 3.23 -18.23
CA TYR A 102 -4.45 2.10 -17.31
C TYR A 102 -5.78 2.14 -16.52
N MET A 103 -6.13 3.28 -15.93
CA MET A 103 -7.36 3.40 -15.15
C MET A 103 -8.61 3.25 -16.01
N GLY A 104 -8.62 3.75 -17.24
CA GLY A 104 -9.76 3.60 -18.16
C GLY A 104 -10.05 2.14 -18.50
N ILE A 105 -9.05 1.25 -18.39
CA ILE A 105 -9.20 -0.19 -18.65
C ILE A 105 -9.51 -0.96 -17.36
N HIS A 106 -8.80 -0.66 -16.26
CA HIS A 106 -8.79 -1.51 -15.06
C HIS A 106 -9.54 -0.93 -13.87
N GLU A 107 -9.72 0.40 -13.81
CA GLU A 107 -10.20 1.13 -12.63
C GLU A 107 -11.18 2.24 -13.07
N LEU A 108 -12.23 1.89 -13.81
CA LEU A 108 -13.13 2.84 -14.48
C LEU A 108 -13.77 3.86 -13.51
N ASP A 109 -14.23 3.40 -12.35
CA ASP A 109 -14.82 4.30 -11.33
C ASP A 109 -13.79 5.32 -10.84
N LEU A 110 -12.54 4.89 -10.64
CA LEU A 110 -11.45 5.77 -10.24
C LEU A 110 -11.06 6.73 -11.38
N TYR A 111 -11.07 6.26 -12.63
CA TYR A 111 -10.89 7.10 -13.81
C TYR A 111 -11.91 8.23 -13.81
N ILE A 112 -13.21 7.91 -13.72
CA ILE A 112 -14.29 8.89 -13.73
C ILE A 112 -14.15 9.87 -12.56
N LYS A 113 -13.86 9.37 -11.36
CA LYS A 113 -13.62 10.20 -10.18
C LYS A 113 -12.48 11.20 -10.36
N MET A 114 -11.41 10.81 -11.07
CA MET A 114 -10.19 11.62 -11.17
C MET A 114 -10.11 12.49 -12.42
N PHE A 115 -10.75 12.06 -13.51
CA PHE A 115 -10.61 12.67 -14.83
C PHE A 115 -11.94 13.06 -15.47
N GLY A 116 -13.08 12.69 -14.87
CA GLY A 116 -14.42 12.90 -15.42
C GLY A 116 -14.88 11.77 -16.35
N GLU A 117 -16.14 11.86 -16.78
CA GLU A 117 -16.71 10.96 -17.78
C GLU A 117 -16.03 11.16 -19.13
N ALA A 118 -15.78 10.06 -19.85
CA ALA A 118 -15.25 10.10 -21.21
C ALA A 118 -16.40 10.35 -22.21
N GLU A 119 -16.12 11.06 -23.30
CA GLU A 119 -17.09 11.24 -24.40
C GLU A 119 -17.35 9.89 -25.10
N GLU A 120 -18.61 9.63 -25.44
CA GLU A 120 -18.98 8.50 -26.30
C GLU A 120 -18.47 8.74 -27.73
N ALA A 121 -17.91 7.69 -28.36
CA ALA A 121 -17.31 7.75 -29.69
C ALA A 121 -18.31 7.39 -30.80
#